data_AF-A0A8B6GJL1-F1
#
_entry.id   AF-A0A8B6GJL1-F1
#
_cell.length_a   1.000
_cell.length_b   1.000
_cell.length_c   1.000
_cell.angle_alpha   90.00
_cell.angle_beta   90.00
_cell.angle_gamma   90.00
#
_symmetry.space_group_name_H-M   'P 1'
#
loop_
_entity.id
_entity.type
_entity.pdbx_description
1 polymer ?
#
loop_
_entity_poly.entity_id
_entity_poly.type
_entity_poly.pdbx_seq_one_letter_code
_entity_poly.pdbx_strand_id
1 'polypeptide(L)'
;MRIGRPITYTWKNKFLNAEATIEKYRLYLSSFPGGYDILTIPEVIPGTATGYNMSRINLIPGVRYYSNVIAYNYAGAHTTSTSDGFIVDHVDPSSGIVYDGL
;
A
#
# COMPACT_ATOMS: atom_id res chain seq x y z
N MET A 1 14.59 5.15 19.09
CA MET A 1 14.59 5.35 17.62
C MET A 1 13.37 4.64 17.05
N ARG A 2 12.35 5.36 16.56
CA ARG A 2 11.15 4.74 15.95
C ARG A 2 11.55 4.18 14.59
N ILE A 3 11.56 2.86 14.43
CA ILE A 3 11.83 2.19 13.17
C ILE A 3 10.50 2.14 12.40
N GLY A 4 10.39 2.86 11.28
CA GLY A 4 9.20 2.81 10.42
C GLY A 4 8.92 1.37 9.97
N ARG A 5 7.66 0.94 10.03
CA ARG A 5 7.26 -0.42 9.64
C ARG A 5 7.23 -0.52 8.11
N PRO A 6 7.72 -1.63 7.52
CA PRO A 6 7.56 -1.85 6.09
C PRO A 6 6.07 -2.10 5.77
N ILE A 7 5.65 -1.65 4.59
CA ILE A 7 4.31 -1.89 4.05
C ILE A 7 4.46 -2.61 2.73
N THR A 8 3.66 -3.65 2.53
CA THR A 8 3.63 -4.39 1.26
C THR A 8 2.38 -4.04 0.49
N TYR A 9 2.56 -3.62 -0.76
CA TYR A 9 1.51 -3.48 -1.75
C TYR A 9 1.37 -4.84 -2.45
N THR A 10 0.15 -5.37 -2.58
CA THR A 10 -0.14 -6.59 -3.34
C THR A 10 -1.41 -6.39 -4.15
N TRP A 11 -1.35 -6.63 -5.46
CA TRP A 11 -2.46 -6.40 -6.39
C TRP A 11 -2.66 -7.55 -7.38
N LYS A 12 -2.23 -8.75 -7.01
CA LYS A 12 -2.48 -9.96 -7.81
C LYS A 12 -3.98 -10.07 -8.16
N ASN A 13 -4.26 -10.35 -9.43
CA ASN A 13 -5.61 -10.50 -9.99
C ASN A 13 -6.49 -9.23 -9.91
N LYS A 14 -5.92 -8.03 -9.73
CA LYS A 14 -6.70 -6.77 -9.73
C LYS A 14 -6.91 -6.14 -11.10
N PHE A 15 -6.10 -6.52 -12.10
CA PHE A 15 -6.12 -5.94 -13.45
C PHE A 15 -6.32 -6.99 -14.56
N LEU A 16 -7.09 -8.06 -14.29
CA LEU A 16 -7.23 -9.21 -15.19
C LEU A 16 -7.63 -8.84 -16.63
N ASN A 17 -8.49 -7.83 -16.80
CA ASN A 17 -8.96 -7.41 -18.13
C ASN A 17 -7.91 -6.62 -18.94
N ALA A 18 -6.82 -6.18 -18.30
CA ALA A 18 -5.80 -5.35 -18.90
C ALA A 18 -4.39 -5.97 -18.82
N GLU A 19 -4.22 -7.09 -18.11
CA GLU A 19 -2.92 -7.64 -17.68
C GLU A 19 -1.89 -7.74 -18.83
N ALA A 20 -2.29 -8.26 -19.99
CA ALA A 20 -1.42 -8.41 -21.16
C ALA A 20 -0.97 -7.08 -21.80
N THR A 21 -1.64 -5.97 -21.46
CA THR A 21 -1.39 -4.64 -22.05
C THR A 21 -0.68 -3.69 -21.09
N ILE A 22 -0.46 -4.10 -19.84
CA ILE A 22 0.15 -3.25 -18.82
C ILE A 22 1.64 -3.10 -19.12
N GLU A 23 2.07 -1.86 -19.30
CA GLU A 23 3.49 -1.49 -19.44
C GLU A 23 4.13 -1.33 -18.05
N LYS A 24 3.45 -0.58 -17.17
CA LYS A 24 4.01 -0.16 -15.89
C LYS A 24 2.95 0.15 -14.86
N TYR A 25 3.34 0.14 -13.59
CA TYR A 25 2.56 0.67 -12.49
C TYR A 25 3.20 1.91 -11.84
N ARG A 26 2.33 2.74 -11.28
CA ARG A 26 2.67 3.81 -10.32
C ARG A 26 1.94 3.52 -9.02
N LEU A 27 2.62 3.74 -7.90
CA LEU A 27 2.10 3.42 -6.57
C LEU A 27 2.03 4.68 -5.71
N TYR A 28 0.97 4.77 -4.92
CA TYR A 28 0.72 5.90 -4.04
C TYR A 28 0.12 5.46 -2.71
N LEU A 29 0.40 6.23 -1.67
CA LEU A 29 -0.30 6.20 -0.40
C LEU A 29 -1.12 7.48 -0.27
N SER A 30 -2.34 7.36 0.23
CA SER A 30 -3.28 8.48 0.37
C SER A 30 -4.16 8.38 1.59
N SER A 31 -4.80 9.49 1.97
CA SER A 31 -5.81 9.53 3.03
C SER A 31 -7.22 9.17 2.55
N PHE A 32 -7.41 9.06 1.23
CA PHE A 32 -8.69 8.72 0.59
C PHE A 32 -8.50 7.83 -0.64
N PRO A 33 -9.53 7.04 -1.05
CA PRO A 33 -9.41 6.13 -2.18
C PRO A 33 -9.04 6.83 -3.50
N GLY A 34 -8.08 6.27 -4.26
CA GLY A 34 -7.61 6.84 -5.52
C GLY A 34 -6.75 8.10 -5.39
N GLY A 35 -6.42 8.51 -4.16
CA GLY A 35 -5.66 9.74 -3.88
C GLY A 35 -4.15 9.62 -4.07
N TYR A 36 -3.48 10.77 -3.90
CA TYR A 36 -2.04 10.95 -4.14
C TYR A 36 -1.37 11.85 -3.10
N ASP A 37 -2.02 12.11 -1.97
CA ASP A 37 -1.72 13.21 -1.03
C ASP A 37 -0.65 12.90 0.01
N ILE A 38 -0.41 11.63 0.35
CA ILE A 38 0.51 11.26 1.43
C ILE A 38 1.89 10.91 0.89
N LEU A 39 1.96 10.02 -0.09
CA LEU A 39 3.23 9.57 -0.63
C LEU A 39 3.11 9.11 -2.08
N THR A 40 4.04 9.58 -2.91
CA THR A 40 4.27 9.06 -4.25
C THR A 40 5.49 8.15 -4.22
N ILE A 41 5.35 6.90 -4.68
CA ILE A 41 6.50 6.02 -4.85
C ILE A 41 7.20 6.42 -6.15
N PRO A 42 8.48 6.84 -6.10
CA PRO A 42 9.18 7.36 -7.29
C PRO A 42 9.51 6.26 -8.31
N GLU A 43 9.57 5.01 -7.86
CA GLU A 43 9.93 3.88 -8.70
C GLU A 43 8.81 3.55 -9.70
N VAL A 44 9.21 3.27 -10.94
CA VAL A 44 8.32 2.73 -11.96
C VAL A 44 8.30 1.21 -11.83
N ILE A 45 7.16 0.64 -11.49
CA ILE A 45 7.07 -0.80 -11.29
C ILE A 45 6.77 -1.48 -12.65
N PRO A 46 7.46 -2.56 -13.03
CA PRO A 46 7.18 -3.28 -14.28
C PRO A 46 5.76 -3.85 -14.33
N GLY A 47 5.15 -3.89 -15.53
CA GLY A 47 3.80 -4.43 -15.75
C GLY A 47 3.58 -5.89 -15.33
N THR A 48 4.67 -6.67 -15.22
CA THR A 48 4.66 -8.07 -14.76
C THR A 48 4.65 -8.22 -13.23
N ALA A 49 4.85 -7.15 -12.48
CA ALA A 49 4.87 -7.20 -11.03
C ALA A 49 3.45 -7.32 -10.46
N THR A 50 3.34 -8.02 -9.33
CA THR A 50 2.07 -8.21 -8.60
C THR A 50 2.13 -7.71 -7.16
N GLY A 51 3.26 -7.12 -6.77
CA GLY A 51 3.47 -6.53 -5.46
C GLY A 51 4.73 -5.68 -5.40
N TYR A 52 4.83 -4.90 -4.32
CA TYR A 52 5.96 -4.02 -4.04
C TYR A 52 6.14 -3.89 -2.52
N ASN A 53 7.38 -4.05 -2.03
CA ASN A 53 7.68 -3.83 -0.63
C ASN A 53 8.24 -2.42 -0.42
N MET A 54 7.52 -1.61 0.34
CA MET A 54 7.94 -0.28 0.72
C MET A 54 8.53 -0.31 2.12
N SER A 55 9.76 0.16 2.25
CA SER A 55 10.47 0.19 3.53
C SER A 55 10.34 1.56 4.20
N ARG A 56 10.26 1.55 5.55
CA ARG A 56 10.55 2.71 6.42
C ARG A 56 9.63 3.92 6.21
N ILE A 57 8.32 3.71 6.32
CA ILE A 57 7.37 4.81 6.34
C ILE A 57 6.94 5.15 7.78
N ASN A 58 6.83 6.44 8.08
CA ASN A 58 6.35 6.94 9.37
C ASN A 58 4.86 7.29 9.23
N LEU A 59 4.00 6.39 9.68
CA LEU A 59 2.57 6.61 9.69
C LEU A 59 2.10 7.18 11.03
N ILE A 60 1.18 8.13 10.93
CA ILE A 60 0.48 8.72 12.07
C ILE A 60 -0.62 7.74 12.52
N PRO A 61 -0.65 7.36 13.82
CA PRO A 61 -1.71 6.54 14.38
C PRO A 61 -3.10 7.14 14.23
N GLY A 62 -4.11 6.31 14.08
CA GLY A 62 -5.52 6.74 13.97
C GLY A 62 -5.91 7.33 12.61
N VAL A 63 -4.96 7.60 11.71
CA VAL A 63 -5.22 7.98 10.32
C VAL A 63 -5.45 6.73 9.48
N ARG A 64 -6.47 6.75 8.62
CA ARG A 64 -6.71 5.71 7.62
C ARG A 64 -5.92 6.01 6.36
N TYR A 65 -5.13 5.04 5.92
CA TYR A 65 -4.32 5.11 4.71
C TYR A 65 -4.86 4.16 3.66
N TYR A 66 -4.78 4.57 2.40
CA TYR A 66 -5.15 3.78 1.23
C TYR A 66 -3.93 3.62 0.33
N SER A 67 -3.72 2.41 -0.17
CA SER A 67 -2.71 2.11 -1.17
C SER A 67 -3.36 2.12 -2.55
N ASN A 68 -2.87 2.96 -3.46
CA ASN A 68 -3.38 3.08 -4.82
C ASN A 68 -2.34 2.56 -5.81
N VAL A 69 -2.75 1.60 -6.63
CA VAL A 69 -1.96 1.04 -7.72
C VAL A 69 -2.58 1.51 -9.02
N ILE A 70 -1.86 2.30 -9.80
CA ILE A 70 -2.29 2.70 -11.14
C ILE A 70 -1.56 1.84 -12.16
N ALA A 71 -2.29 1.10 -12.98
CA ALA A 71 -1.78 0.36 -14.13
C ALA A 71 -1.87 1.22 -15.39
N TYR A 72 -0.75 1.44 -16.07
CA TYR A 72 -0.68 2.14 -17.36
C TYR A 72 -0.41 1.15 -18.48
N ASN A 73 -1.11 1.30 -19.60
CA ASN A 73 -0.77 0.60 -20.84
C ASN A 73 0.20 1.42 -21.71
N TYR A 74 0.69 0.81 -22.80
CA TYR A 74 1.61 1.45 -23.75
C TYR A 74 1.04 2.70 -24.46
N ALA A 75 -0.29 2.87 -24.49
CA ALA A 75 -0.94 4.06 -25.05
C ALA A 75 -1.14 5.17 -24.00
N GLY A 76 -0.71 4.97 -22.76
CA GLY A 76 -0.88 5.91 -21.66
C GLY A 76 -2.26 5.89 -20.99
N ALA A 77 -3.19 5.03 -21.44
CA ALA A 77 -4.45 4.82 -20.74
C ALA A 77 -4.19 4.07 -19.43
N HIS A 78 -5.00 4.34 -18.40
CA HIS A 78 -4.77 3.78 -17.08
C HIS A 78 -6.04 3.38 -16.34
N THR A 79 -5.85 2.47 -15.39
CA THR A 79 -6.88 2.07 -14.42
C THR A 79 -6.27 2.03 -13.03
N THR A 80 -7.06 2.37 -12.01
CA THR A 80 -6.59 2.41 -10.62
C THR A 80 -7.27 1.32 -9.80
N SER A 81 -6.47 0.59 -9.02
CA SER A 81 -6.95 -0.28 -7.95
C SER A 81 -6.58 0.32 -6.61
N THR A 82 -7.54 0.40 -5.70
CA THR A 82 -7.37 0.93 -4.34
C THR A 82 -7.60 -0.19 -3.34
N SER A 83 -6.80 -0.25 -2.27
CA SER A 83 -7.10 -1.13 -1.13
C SER A 83 -8.29 -0.63 -0.31
N ASP A 84 -8.78 -1.48 0.59
CA ASP A 84 -9.85 -1.12 1.55
C ASP A 84 -9.39 -0.10 2.60
N GLY A 85 -8.08 0.13 2.66
CA GLY A 85 -7.40 0.99 3.60
C GLY A 85 -7.09 0.31 4.93
N PHE A 86 -6.18 0.90 5.69
CA PHE A 86 -5.75 0.41 6.99
C PHE A 86 -5.44 1.56 7.94
N ILE A 87 -5.51 1.29 9.25
CA ILE A 87 -5.15 2.24 10.30
C ILE A 87 -4.00 1.61 11.08
N VAL A 88 -2.98 2.40 11.36
CA VAL A 88 -1.87 1.96 12.21
C VAL A 88 -2.18 2.30 13.66
N ASP A 89 -1.95 1.33 14.54
CA ASP A 89 -1.96 1.53 15.98
C ASP A 89 -0.52 1.47 16.52
N HIS A 90 -0.14 2.50 17.27
CA HIS A 90 1.15 2.58 17.96
C HIS A 90 0.97 2.78 19.46
N VAL A 91 -0.22 2.45 20.01
CA VAL A 91 -0.43 2.44 21.45
C VAL A 91 0.29 1.22 22.03
N ASP A 92 1.24 1.47 22.92
CA ASP A 92 1.93 0.39 23.63
C ASP A 92 0.92 -0.36 24.51
N PRO A 93 0.99 -1.69 24.59
CA PRO A 93 0.13 -2.43 25.50
C PRO A 93 0.40 -2.00 26.94
N SER A 94 -0.65 -1.84 27.74
CA SER A 94 -0.50 -1.65 29.18
C SER A 94 0.08 -2.93 29.82
N SER A 95 1.08 -2.81 30.68
CA SER A 95 1.58 -3.96 31.45
C SER A 95 0.45 -4.60 32.25
N GLY A 96 0.31 -5.92 32.11
CA GLY A 96 -0.65 -6.73 32.84
C GLY A 96 -0.04 -8.07 33.25
N ILE A 97 -0.73 -8.81 34.10
CA ILE A 97 -0.33 -10.17 34.50
C ILE A 97 -1.00 -11.14 33.54
N VAL A 98 -0.20 -12.00 32.89
CA VAL A 98 -0.71 -13.12 32.08
C VAL A 98 -0.83 -14.33 33.00
N TYR A 99 -2.02 -14.92 33.08
CA TYR A 99 -2.23 -16.23 33.69
C TYR A 99 -2.29 -17.25 32.55
N ASP A 100 -1.29 -18.11 32.45
CA ASP A 100 -1.17 -19.17 31.43
C ASP A 100 -1.92 -20.46 31.78
N GLY A 101 -2.58 -20.50 32.94
CA GLY A 101 -3.35 -21.66 33.42
C GLY A 101 -2.46 -22.70 34.10
N LEU A 102 -3.00 -23.32 35.15
CA LEU A 102 -2.31 -24.33 35.98
C LEU A 102 -2.10 -25.65 35.24
#